data_AF-A0A369BD02-F1
#
_entry.id   AF-A0A369BD02-F1
#
_cell.length_a   1.000
_cell.length_b   1.000
_cell.length_c   1.000
_cell.angle_alpha   90.00
_cell.angle_beta   90.00
_cell.angle_gamma   90.00
#
_symmetry.space_group_name_H-M   'P 1'
#
loop_
_entity.id
_entity.type
_entity.pdbx_description
1 polymer ?
#
loop_
_entity_poly.entity_id
_entity_poly.type
_entity_poly.pdbx_seq_one_letter_code
_entity_poly.pdbx_strand_id
1 'polypeptide(L)' 'MSVHGHIIAILIVVWTGIYTFSYGIWTCKRKNILGGIMLMLLALVVIVLPVCSIVFWIN' A
#
# COMPACT_ATOMS: atom_id res chain seq x y z
N MET A 1 -4.85 16.69 13.82
CA MET A 1 -5.44 16.59 12.46
C MET A 1 -6.91 16.24 12.62
N SER A 2 -7.80 16.85 11.83
CA SER A 2 -9.25 16.55 11.91
C SER A 2 -9.50 15.08 11.54
N VAL A 3 -10.42 14.41 12.24
CA VAL A 3 -10.76 12.97 12.07
C VAL A 3 -11.00 12.61 10.60
N HIS A 4 -11.60 13.55 9.86
CA HIS A 4 -11.86 13.48 8.42
C HIS A 4 -10.57 13.27 7.59
N GLY A 5 -9.46 13.90 7.98
CA GLY A 5 -8.18 13.77 7.27
C GLY A 5 -7.57 12.38 7.39
N HIS A 6 -7.74 11.71 8.54
CA HIS A 6 -7.27 10.34 8.73
C HIS A 6 -8.07 9.33 7.88
N ILE A 7 -9.39 9.53 7.79
CA ILE A 7 -10.27 8.69 6.96
C ILE A 7 -9.90 8.78 5.48
N ILE A 8 -9.68 10.01 4.98
CA ILE A 8 -9.27 10.25 3.60
C ILE A 8 -7.90 9.61 3.31
N ALA A 9 -6.95 9.75 4.24
CA ALA A 9 -5.63 9.14 4.10
C ALA A 9 -5.70 7.60 4.02
N ILE A 10 -6.51 6.97 4.88
CA ILE A 10 -6.72 5.51 4.85
C ILE A 10 -7.34 5.07 3.52
N LEU A 11 -8.35 5.79 3.02
CA LEU A 11 -8.96 5.50 1.72
C LEU A 11 -7.95 5.56 0.58
N ILE A 12 -7.10 6.58 0.56
CA ILE A 12 -6.05 6.75 -0.46
C ILE A 12 -5.02 5.61 -0.37
N VAL A 13 -4.58 5.25 0.84
CA VAL A 13 -3.61 4.16 1.07
C VAL A 13 -4.18 2.81 0.61
N VAL A 14 -5.43 2.52 0.96
CA VAL A 14 -6.10 1.28 0.53
C VAL A 14 -6.28 1.25 -0.99
N TRP A 15 -6.72 2.35 -1.58
CA TRP A 15 -6.90 2.47 -3.03
C TRP A 15 -5.60 2.26 -3.80
N THR A 16 -4.53 2.96 -3.38
CA THR A 16 -3.21 2.83 -4.00
C THR A 16 -2.60 1.45 -3.79
N GLY A 17 -2.80 0.83 -2.61
CA GLY A 17 -2.40 -0.54 -2.34
C GLY A 17 -3.03 -1.56 -3.28
N ILE A 18 -4.36 -1.49 -3.48
CA ILE A 18 -5.10 -2.38 -4.39
C ILE A 18 -4.60 -2.20 -5.83
N TYR A 19 -4.43 -0.95 -6.29
CA TYR A 19 -3.93 -0.67 -7.63
C TYR A 19 -2.51 -1.21 -7.84
N THR A 20 -1.63 -0.98 -6.87
CA THR A 20 -0.23 -1.43 -6.93
C THR A 20 -0.14 -2.95 -6.92
N PHE A 21 -0.97 -3.63 -6.14
CA PHE A 21 -1.03 -5.09 -6.10
C PHE A 21 -1.51 -5.68 -7.43
N SER A 22 -2.58 -5.12 -8.01
CA SER A 22 -3.08 -5.50 -9.33
C SER A 22 -2.01 -5.30 -10.42
N TYR A 23 -1.28 -4.18 -10.35
CA TYR A 23 -0.19 -3.88 -11.28
C TYR A 23 1.02 -4.81 -11.11
N GLY A 24 1.34 -5.20 -9.87
CA GLY A 24 2.37 -6.20 -9.56
C GLY A 24 2.06 -7.56 -10.18
N ILE A 25 0.81 -8.04 -10.05
CA ILE A 25 0.35 -9.28 -10.70
C ILE A 25 0.46 -9.18 -12.22
N TRP A 26 0.01 -8.06 -12.79
CA TRP A 26 0.09 -7.85 -14.24
C TRP A 26 1.55 -7.84 -14.74
N THR A 27 2.45 -7.23 -13.98
CA THR A 27 3.89 -7.14 -14.29
C THR A 27 4.57 -8.51 -14.23
N CYS A 28 4.23 -9.32 -13.22
CA CYS A 28 4.65 -10.72 -13.15
C CYS A 28 4.14 -11.52 -14.36
N LYS A 29 2.89 -11.32 -14.77
CA LYS A 29 2.30 -11.99 -15.94
C LYS A 29 2.98 -11.58 -17.26
N ARG A 30 3.57 -10.39 -17.34
CA ARG A 30 4.36 -9.88 -18.48
C ARG A 30 5.81 -10.36 -18.50
N LYS A 31 6.13 -11.48 -17.85
CA LYS A 31 7.48 -12.07 -17.71
C LYS A 31 8.49 -11.23 -16.92
N ASN A 32 8.10 -10.08 -16.34
CA ASN A 32 8.98 -9.28 -15.48
C ASN A 32 8.71 -9.59 -14.00
N ILE A 33 9.17 -10.77 -13.57
CA ILE A 33 8.88 -11.31 -12.24
C ILE A 33 9.51 -10.45 -11.14
N LEU A 34 10.76 -10.01 -11.33
CA LEU A 34 11.45 -9.12 -10.37
C LEU A 34 10.71 -7.80 -10.16
N GLY A 35 10.28 -7.16 -11.25
CA GLY A 35 9.49 -5.93 -11.16
C GLY A 35 8.14 -6.13 -10.46
N GLY A 36 7.45 -7.24 -10.75
CA GLY A 36 6.19 -7.58 -10.09
C GLY A 36 6.34 -7.85 -8.60
N ILE A 37 7.40 -8.55 -8.19
CA ILE A 37 7.72 -8.78 -6.76
C ILE A 37 8.03 -7.46 -6.05
N MET A 38 8.83 -6.57 -6.66
CA MET A 38 9.12 -5.24 -6.09
C MET A 38 7.84 -4.40 -5.92
N LEU A 39 6.89 -4.49 -6.85
CA LEU A 39 5.59 -3.81 -6.74
C LEU A 39 4.72 -4.41 -5.62
N MET A 40 4.70 -5.73 -5.45
CA MET A 40 4.01 -6.35 -4.30
C MET A 40 4.64 -5.94 -2.96
N LEU A 41 5.98 -5.88 -2.89
CA LEU A 41 6.69 -5.38 -1.70
C LEU A 41 6.36 -3.91 -1.45
N LEU A 42 6.32 -3.08 -2.48
CA LEU A 42 5.95 -1.68 -2.37
C LEU A 42 4.52 -1.53 -1.85
N ALA A 43 3.57 -2.31 -2.36
CA ALA A 43 2.19 -2.32 -1.88
C ALA A 43 2.11 -2.67 -0.38
N LEU A 44 2.90 -3.66 0.05
CA LEU A 44 3.00 -4.03 1.47
C LEU A 44 3.55 -2.88 2.32
N VAL A 45 4.65 -2.26 1.91
CA VAL A 45 5.30 -1.13 2.61
C VAL A 45 4.35 0.07 2.73
N VAL A 46 3.64 0.40 1.65
CA VAL A 46 2.65 1.51 1.62
C VAL A 46 1.51 1.29 2.61
N ILE A 47 1.14 0.04 2.92
CA ILE A 47 0.10 -0.28 3.92
C ILE A 47 0.71 -0.37 5.33
N VAL A 48 1.87 -1.01 5.47
CA VAL A 48 2.49 -1.29 6.78
C VAL A 48 2.97 -0.01 7.46
N LEU A 49 3.63 0.93 6.75
CA LEU A 49 4.10 2.18 7.37
C LEU A 49 2.99 3.00 8.05
N PRO A 50 1.87 3.32 7.37
CA PRO A 50 0.80 4.08 8.01
C PRO A 50 0.14 3.28 9.14
N VAL A 51 -0.03 1.96 9.00
CA VAL A 51 -0.56 1.11 10.07
C VAL A 51 0.36 1.12 11.30
N CYS A 52 1.68 0.94 11.12
CA CYS A 52 2.66 1.01 12.21
C CYS A 52 2.69 2.38 12.88
N SER A 53 2.58 3.45 12.11
CA SER A 53 2.53 4.82 12.65
C SER A 53 1.29 5.03 13.53
N ILE A 54 0.13 4.50 13.11
CA ILE A 54 -1.11 4.56 13.89
C ILE A 54 -0.99 3.73 15.17
N VAL A 55 -0.48 2.49 15.08
CA VAL A 55 -0.30 1.60 16.23
C VAL A 55 0.69 2.17 17.24
N PHE A 56 1.83 2.70 16.77
CA PHE A 56 2.82 3.36 17.63
C PHE A 56 2.27 4.60 18.32
N TRP A 57 1.40 5.36 17.66
CA TRP A 57 0.79 6.53 18.26
C TRP A 57 -0.31 6.19 19.28
N ILE A 58 -0.96 5.03 19.12
CA ILE A 58 -2.01 4.52 20.01
C ILE A 58 -1.46 3.83 21.27
N ASN A 59 -0.25 3.27 21.21
CA ASN A 59 0.43 2.58 22.31
C ASN A 59 1.16 3.56 23.22
#